data_AF-A0A954ZTE9-F1
#
_entry.id   AF-A0A954ZTE9-F1
#
_cell.length_a   1.000
_cell.length_b   1.000
_cell.length_c   1.000
_cell.angle_alpha   90.00
_cell.angle_beta   90.00
_cell.angle_gamma   90.00
#
_symmetry.space_group_name_H-M   'P 1'
#
loop_
_entity.id
_entity.type
_entity.pdbx_description
1 polymer ?
#
loop_
_entity_poly.entity_id
_entity_poly.type
_entity_poly.pdbx_seq_one_letter_code
_entity_poly.pdbx_strand_id
1 'polypeptide(L)'
;MIRISPIRLIDEHGEQRGVVETSEAMRMAQAAGLDLVEVVSDSRPPVCKIMDYGKHKYDLSKREAKSRSHGQELKEIRLGRSIKIDPHDVQIRVNQARRFLMAGHKVSITQRFRGREMMHKQLGEERLLQICQDLSDVAKVDVAPKAMGRAITLVLSPDKDKIKAIKAKLELDGKAHEDDLEALEAQVAAQNEADDREDEIDEYEGLSEQEKMEKKKEEKKAKRGPKDDRANNPVDDEVADLLGEI
;
A
#
# COMPACT_ATOMS: atom_id res chain seq x y z
N MET A 1 -7.38 28.98 -19.32
CA MET A 1 -7.15 30.40 -19.66
C MET A 1 -6.48 31.07 -18.48
N ILE A 2 -5.28 31.63 -18.68
CA ILE A 2 -4.48 32.27 -17.63
C ILE A 2 -5.01 33.69 -17.41
N ARG A 3 -5.29 34.05 -16.15
CA ARG A 3 -5.88 35.36 -15.78
C ARG A 3 -4.94 36.26 -14.99
N ILE A 4 -3.80 35.74 -14.55
CA ILE A 4 -2.83 36.45 -13.71
C ILE A 4 -1.83 37.16 -14.64
N SER A 5 -1.49 38.39 -14.30
CA SER A 5 -0.42 39.21 -14.91
C SER A 5 0.26 40.00 -13.79
N PRO A 6 1.60 40.17 -13.79
CA PRO A 6 2.55 39.70 -14.80
C PRO A 6 2.93 38.22 -14.63
N ILE A 7 3.51 37.62 -15.67
CA ILE A 7 3.96 36.21 -15.71
C ILE A 7 5.45 36.12 -16.08
N ARG A 8 6.12 35.06 -15.65
CA ARG A 8 7.48 34.74 -16.12
C ARG A 8 7.39 33.85 -17.35
N LEU A 9 7.90 34.32 -18.48
CA LEU A 9 7.78 33.66 -19.78
C LEU A 9 9.06 32.92 -20.19
N ILE A 10 8.85 31.68 -20.65
CA ILE A 10 9.82 30.90 -21.41
C ILE A 10 9.25 30.72 -22.82
N ASP A 11 10.02 31.03 -23.85
CA ASP A 11 9.57 30.89 -25.23
C ASP A 11 9.64 29.43 -25.75
N GLU A 12 9.27 29.24 -27.01
CA GLU A 12 9.27 27.95 -27.70
C GLU A 12 10.66 27.35 -27.89
N HIS A 13 11.70 28.19 -27.92
CA HIS A 13 13.11 27.77 -28.04
C HIS A 13 13.72 27.44 -26.67
N GLY A 14 13.03 27.77 -25.58
CA GLY A 14 13.48 27.57 -24.21
C GLY A 14 14.27 28.75 -23.66
N GLU A 15 14.28 29.90 -24.34
CA GLU A 15 14.91 31.11 -23.83
C GLU A 15 14.01 31.80 -22.79
N GLN A 16 14.65 32.35 -21.75
CA GLN A 16 13.95 33.08 -20.71
C GLN A 16 13.70 34.51 -21.16
N ARG A 17 12.43 34.85 -21.41
CA ARG A 17 12.00 36.21 -21.81
C ARG A 17 11.79 37.13 -20.60
N GLY A 18 11.95 36.60 -19.39
CA GLY A 18 11.80 37.36 -18.15
C GLY A 18 10.35 37.50 -17.73
N VAL A 19 10.03 38.60 -17.04
CA VAL A 19 8.68 38.91 -16.56
C VAL A 19 7.99 39.80 -17.58
N VAL A 20 6.88 39.32 -18.14
CA VAL A 20 6.12 40.00 -19.19
C VAL A 20 4.63 40.04 -18.84
N GLU A 21 3.88 40.87 -19.53
CA GLU A 21 2.41 40.83 -19.43
C GLU A 21 1.84 39.60 -20.13
N THR A 22 0.75 39.08 -19.58
CA THR A 22 0.05 37.90 -20.13
C THR A 22 -0.47 38.14 -21.54
N SER A 23 -0.88 39.38 -21.84
CA SER A 23 -1.30 39.83 -23.18
C SER A 23 -0.18 39.66 -24.21
N GLU A 24 1.04 40.08 -23.86
CA GLU A 24 2.21 39.98 -24.72
C GLU A 24 2.61 38.53 -24.96
N ALA A 25 2.64 37.73 -23.90
CA ALA A 25 2.93 36.29 -23.98
C ALA A 25 1.90 35.52 -24.83
N MET A 26 0.62 35.85 -24.71
CA MET A 26 -0.44 35.28 -25.55
C MET A 26 -0.22 35.61 -27.03
N ARG A 27 0.19 36.84 -27.34
CA ARG A 27 0.50 37.25 -28.71
C ARG A 27 1.72 36.49 -29.26
N MET A 28 2.76 36.30 -28.44
CA MET A 28 3.94 35.50 -28.84
C MET A 28 3.57 34.04 -29.13
N ALA A 29 2.76 33.42 -28.26
CA ALA A 29 2.30 32.05 -28.47
C ALA A 29 1.48 31.91 -29.77
N GLN A 30 0.56 32.85 -30.02
CA GLN A 30 -0.23 32.89 -31.27
C GLN A 30 0.66 33.09 -32.51
N ALA A 31 1.66 33.95 -32.44
CA ALA A 31 2.60 34.18 -33.54
C ALA A 31 3.44 32.94 -33.87
N ALA A 32 3.78 32.15 -32.85
CA ALA A 32 4.47 30.87 -33.00
C ALA A 32 3.54 29.71 -33.39
N GLY A 33 2.21 29.91 -33.38
CA GLY A 33 1.23 28.84 -33.62
C GLY A 33 1.19 27.77 -32.52
N LEU A 34 1.57 28.13 -31.30
CA LEU A 34 1.67 27.26 -30.13
C LEU A 34 0.75 27.74 -29.00
N ASP A 35 0.68 26.99 -27.90
CA ASP A 35 -0.11 27.33 -26.73
C ASP A 35 0.74 27.98 -25.63
N LEU A 36 0.16 28.95 -24.92
CA LEU A 36 0.73 29.45 -23.67
C LEU A 36 0.28 28.54 -22.52
N VAL A 37 1.21 27.74 -21.98
CA VAL A 37 0.93 26.74 -20.94
C VAL A 37 1.55 27.19 -19.62
N GLU A 38 0.76 27.17 -18.55
CA GLU A 38 1.24 27.38 -17.19
C GLU A 38 1.94 26.11 -16.71
N VAL A 39 3.24 26.19 -16.41
CA VAL A 39 4.06 25.03 -15.99
C VAL A 39 4.23 25.01 -14.47
N VAL A 40 4.35 26.18 -13.84
CA VAL A 40 4.48 26.33 -12.38
C VAL A 40 3.57 27.45 -11.90
N SER A 41 2.55 27.07 -11.12
CA SER A 41 1.57 27.97 -10.51
C SER A 41 2.07 28.65 -9.23
N ASP A 42 2.98 27.99 -8.50
CA ASP A 42 3.32 28.38 -7.12
C ASP A 42 4.27 29.59 -7.04
N SER A 43 4.87 29.96 -8.17
CA SER A 43 5.77 31.10 -8.25
C SER A 43 5.01 32.43 -8.37
N ARG A 44 5.59 33.50 -7.82
CA ARG A 44 5.09 34.88 -7.95
C ARG A 44 6.20 35.73 -8.62
N PRO A 45 6.12 36.03 -9.93
CA PRO A 45 5.06 35.69 -10.88
C PRO A 45 5.08 34.21 -11.34
N PRO A 46 3.93 33.63 -11.76
CA PRO A 46 3.84 32.25 -12.21
C PRO A 46 4.65 32.02 -13.49
N VAL A 47 5.14 30.79 -13.69
CA VAL A 47 5.98 30.46 -14.83
C VAL A 47 5.14 29.82 -15.93
N CYS A 48 5.09 30.52 -17.06
CA CYS A 48 4.40 30.06 -18.26
C CYS A 48 5.42 29.80 -19.37
N LYS A 49 5.15 28.78 -20.18
CA LYS A 49 6.00 28.40 -21.32
C LYS A 49 5.16 28.25 -22.58
N ILE A 50 5.69 28.74 -23.70
CA ILE A 50 5.10 28.54 -25.02
C ILE A 50 5.45 27.13 -25.50
N MET A 51 4.45 26.27 -25.67
CA MET A 51 4.63 24.89 -26.12
C MET A 51 3.35 24.29 -26.69
N ASP A 52 3.47 23.15 -27.37
CA ASP A 52 2.32 22.33 -27.78
C ASP A 52 1.72 21.62 -26.55
N TYR A 53 0.50 22.01 -26.16
CA TYR A 53 -0.17 21.43 -24.99
C TYR A 53 -0.54 19.96 -25.19
N GLY A 54 -0.91 19.56 -26.42
CA GLY A 54 -1.30 18.18 -26.74
C GLY A 54 -0.12 17.22 -26.58
N LYS A 55 1.04 17.58 -27.14
CA LYS A 55 2.28 16.81 -26.97
C LYS A 55 2.72 16.77 -25.51
N HIS A 56 2.68 17.90 -24.81
CA HIS A 56 3.03 17.97 -23.39
C HIS A 56 2.16 17.05 -22.52
N LYS A 57 0.85 17.03 -22.78
CA LYS A 57 -0.10 16.15 -22.07
C LYS A 57 0.19 14.66 -22.32
N TYR A 58 0.55 14.29 -23.55
CA TYR A 58 0.96 12.92 -23.89
C TYR A 58 2.27 12.52 -23.20
N ASP A 59 3.27 13.41 -23.22
CA ASP A 59 4.55 13.14 -22.58
C ASP A 59 4.41 13.06 -21.05
N LEU A 60 3.55 13.90 -20.46
CA LEU A 60 3.23 13.86 -19.04
C LEU A 60 2.52 12.55 -18.67
N SER A 61 1.49 12.14 -19.41
CA SER A 61 0.77 10.88 -19.12
C SER A 61 1.67 9.65 -19.26
N LYS A 62 2.57 9.65 -20.25
CA LYS A 62 3.55 8.58 -20.45
C LYS A 62 4.61 8.55 -19.33
N ARG A 63 5.05 9.71 -18.84
CA ARG A 63 5.95 9.80 -17.68
C ARG A 63 5.25 9.36 -16.40
N GLU A 64 4.01 9.81 -16.18
CA GLU A 64 3.20 9.41 -15.02
C GLU A 64 2.98 7.90 -15.00
N ALA A 65 2.59 7.30 -16.13
CA ALA A 65 2.43 5.85 -16.26
C ALA A 65 3.72 5.08 -15.97
N LYS A 66 4.88 5.58 -16.40
CA LYS A 66 6.19 4.99 -16.07
C LYS A 66 6.61 5.21 -14.62
N SER A 67 6.25 6.35 -14.03
CA SER A 67 6.56 6.69 -12.63
C SER A 67 5.63 6.02 -11.62
N ARG A 68 4.45 5.57 -12.07
CA ARG A 68 3.59 4.60 -11.38
C ARG A 68 4.17 3.18 -11.37
N SER A 69 5.46 3.01 -11.71
CA SER A 69 6.18 1.81 -11.31
C SER A 69 5.88 1.57 -9.83
N HIS A 70 5.12 0.51 -9.54
CA HIS A 70 4.67 0.22 -8.19
C HIS A 70 5.86 0.33 -7.26
N GLY A 71 5.73 1.16 -6.22
CA GLY A 71 6.78 1.32 -5.24
C GLY A 71 7.19 -0.05 -4.70
N GLN A 72 8.41 -0.14 -4.17
CA GLN A 72 8.82 -1.33 -3.46
C GLN A 72 7.99 -1.46 -2.17
N GLU A 73 6.85 -2.13 -2.28
CA GLU A 73 6.00 -2.47 -1.16
C GLU A 73 6.50 -3.72 -0.43
N LEU A 74 6.16 -3.82 0.86
CA LEU A 74 6.39 -5.01 1.66
C LEU A 74 5.16 -5.91 1.58
N LYS A 75 5.30 -7.08 0.97
CA LYS A 75 4.24 -8.09 0.87
C LYS A 75 4.43 -9.13 1.98
N GLU A 76 3.40 -9.36 2.78
CA GLU A 76 3.43 -10.36 3.87
C GLU A 76 2.86 -11.70 3.38
N ILE A 77 3.64 -12.76 3.52
CA ILE A 77 3.24 -14.14 3.22
C ILE A 77 3.31 -14.96 4.49
N ARG A 78 2.21 -15.62 4.83
CA ARG A 78 2.12 -16.52 5.97
C ARG A 78 2.20 -17.97 5.50
N LEU A 79 3.06 -18.77 6.15
CA LEU A 79 3.22 -20.20 5.85
C LEU A 79 2.12 -21.05 6.47
N GLY A 80 0.99 -20.47 6.90
CA GLY A 80 -0.06 -21.18 7.63
C GLY A 80 0.31 -21.48 9.09
N ARG A 81 -0.62 -22.14 9.79
CA ARG A 81 -0.69 -22.12 11.26
C ARG A 81 -0.17 -23.35 11.98
N SER A 82 -0.03 -24.45 11.24
CA SER A 82 0.49 -25.69 11.77
C SER A 82 1.96 -25.81 11.44
N ILE A 83 2.74 -26.25 12.43
CA ILE A 83 4.11 -26.69 12.14
C ILE A 83 4.12 -27.84 11.12
N LYS A 84 3.02 -28.58 10.99
CA LYS A 84 2.82 -29.70 10.06
C LYS A 84 2.12 -29.28 8.76
N ILE A 85 2.55 -28.18 8.17
CA ILE A 85 2.11 -27.80 6.82
C ILE A 85 2.63 -28.82 5.80
N ASP A 86 1.82 -29.10 4.77
CA ASP A 86 2.23 -29.95 3.67
C ASP A 86 3.39 -29.31 2.87
N PRO A 87 4.42 -30.08 2.47
CA PRO A 87 5.50 -29.56 1.64
C PRO A 87 5.03 -28.87 0.36
N HIS A 88 3.93 -29.33 -0.24
CA HIS A 88 3.31 -28.71 -1.41
C HIS A 88 2.81 -27.30 -1.11
N ASP A 89 2.13 -27.10 0.02
CA ASP A 89 1.62 -25.80 0.43
C ASP A 89 2.76 -24.81 0.70
N VAL A 90 3.86 -25.28 1.32
CA VAL A 90 5.07 -24.46 1.49
C VAL A 90 5.60 -24.02 0.13
N GLN A 91 5.68 -24.93 -0.84
CA GLN A 91 6.17 -24.62 -2.17
C GLN A 91 5.30 -23.58 -2.88
N ILE A 92 3.97 -23.64 -2.72
CA ILE A 92 3.05 -22.60 -3.24
C ILE A 92 3.43 -21.23 -2.65
N ARG A 93 3.66 -21.14 -1.34
CA ARG A 93 4.05 -19.87 -0.68
C ARG A 93 5.42 -19.38 -1.12
N VAL A 94 6.37 -20.29 -1.34
CA VAL A 94 7.71 -19.95 -1.88
C VAL A 94 7.59 -19.42 -3.30
N ASN A 95 6.74 -20.02 -4.14
CA ASN A 95 6.49 -19.55 -5.50
C ASN A 95 5.81 -18.17 -5.51
N GLN A 96 4.88 -17.91 -4.59
CA GLN A 96 4.30 -16.58 -4.37
C GLN A 96 5.38 -15.55 -3.99
N ALA A 97 6.22 -15.88 -3.01
CA ALA A 97 7.35 -15.04 -2.59
C ALA A 97 8.28 -14.72 -3.77
N ARG A 98 8.63 -15.74 -4.56
CA ARG A 98 9.47 -15.60 -5.74
C ARG A 98 8.87 -14.62 -6.76
N ARG A 99 7.56 -14.70 -7.02
CA ARG A 99 6.86 -13.77 -7.93
C ARG A 99 6.93 -12.33 -7.45
N PHE A 100 6.67 -12.08 -6.16
CA PHE A 100 6.79 -10.74 -5.58
C PHE A 100 8.22 -10.19 -5.65
N LEU A 101 9.22 -11.02 -5.37
CA LEU A 101 10.63 -10.65 -5.48
C LEU A 101 11.00 -10.32 -6.93
N MET A 102 10.55 -11.12 -7.90
CA MET A 102 10.79 -10.87 -9.33
C MET A 102 10.08 -9.60 -9.83
N ALA A 103 8.94 -9.24 -9.24
CA ALA A 103 8.25 -7.98 -9.48
C ALA A 103 8.95 -6.76 -8.82
N GLY A 104 9.84 -6.99 -7.84
CA GLY A 104 10.63 -5.95 -7.19
C GLY A 104 10.13 -5.52 -5.81
N HIS A 105 9.18 -6.27 -5.24
CA HIS A 105 8.67 -6.06 -3.89
C HIS A 105 9.54 -6.74 -2.85
N LYS A 106 9.52 -6.21 -1.62
CA LYS A 106 10.07 -6.92 -0.46
C LYS A 106 9.06 -7.94 0.03
N VAL A 107 9.54 -9.04 0.57
CA VAL A 107 8.67 -10.10 1.08
C VAL A 107 9.00 -10.37 2.54
N SER A 108 8.00 -10.32 3.40
CA SER A 108 8.05 -10.80 4.78
C SER A 108 7.38 -12.17 4.85
N ILE A 109 8.14 -13.20 5.16
CA ILE A 109 7.63 -14.56 5.33
C ILE A 109 7.53 -14.85 6.83
N THR A 110 6.33 -15.19 7.29
CA THR A 110 6.08 -15.43 8.72
C THR A 110 5.49 -16.81 8.96
N GLN A 111 6.10 -17.56 9.89
CA GLN A 111 5.54 -18.77 10.49
C GLN A 111 5.00 -18.42 11.87
N ARG A 112 3.68 -18.54 12.06
CA ARG A 112 3.04 -18.43 13.38
C ARG A 112 2.96 -19.81 14.03
N PHE A 113 2.95 -19.85 15.37
CA PHE A 113 2.88 -21.06 16.19
C PHE A 113 1.66 -21.01 17.12
N ARG A 114 0.96 -22.14 17.28
CA ARG A 114 -0.20 -22.25 18.18
C ARG A 114 0.13 -23.02 19.45
N GLY A 115 -0.04 -22.37 20.61
CA GLY A 115 -0.06 -22.97 21.94
C GLY A 115 1.10 -23.95 22.20
N ARG A 116 0.79 -25.25 22.09
CA ARG A 116 1.75 -26.36 22.31
C ARG A 116 2.86 -26.44 21.24
N GLU A 117 2.66 -25.86 20.07
CA GLU A 117 3.64 -25.87 18.99
C GLU A 117 4.82 -24.90 19.22
N MET A 118 4.73 -24.03 20.23
CA MET A 118 5.84 -23.15 20.63
C MET A 118 7.10 -23.92 21.05
N MET A 119 6.97 -25.21 21.38
CA MET A 119 8.10 -26.10 21.64
C MET A 119 8.87 -26.49 20.37
N HIS A 120 8.27 -26.31 19.19
CA HIS A 120 8.83 -26.68 17.89
C HIS A 120 9.37 -25.47 17.12
N LYS A 121 9.76 -24.39 17.81
CA LYS A 121 10.35 -23.19 17.20
C LYS A 121 11.55 -23.52 16.29
N GLN A 122 12.39 -24.46 16.72
CA GLN A 122 13.56 -24.90 15.95
C GLN A 122 13.19 -25.39 14.54
N LEU A 123 12.10 -26.15 14.42
CA LEU A 123 11.62 -26.65 13.13
C LEU A 123 11.13 -25.52 12.21
N GLY A 124 10.50 -24.48 12.78
CA GLY A 124 10.08 -23.32 12.00
C GLY A 124 11.26 -22.45 11.56
N GLU A 125 12.30 -22.34 12.39
CA GLU A 125 13.54 -21.66 12.04
C GLU A 125 14.28 -22.38 10.90
N GLU A 126 14.44 -23.70 11.00
CA GLU A 126 15.05 -24.54 9.95
C GLU A 126 14.28 -24.42 8.63
N ARG A 127 12.94 -24.43 8.67
CA ARG A 127 12.11 -24.22 7.48
C ARG A 127 12.34 -22.86 6.84
N LEU A 128 12.34 -21.78 7.62
CA LEU A 128 12.57 -20.43 7.09
C LEU A 128 13.99 -20.30 6.53
N LEU A 129 14.97 -20.98 7.12
CA LEU A 129 16.32 -21.05 6.59
C LEU A 129 16.37 -21.80 5.25
N GLN A 130 15.62 -22.89 5.10
CA GLN A 130 15.49 -23.60 3.82
C GLN A 130 14.86 -22.70 2.75
N ILE A 131 13.77 -22.01 3.06
CA ILE A 131 13.12 -21.06 2.14
C ILE A 131 14.08 -19.93 1.74
N CYS A 132 14.90 -19.46 2.68
CA CYS A 132 15.94 -18.48 2.40
C CYS A 132 16.98 -19.00 1.40
N GLN A 133 17.36 -20.28 1.47
CA GLN A 133 18.26 -20.90 0.51
C GLN A 133 17.60 -21.04 -0.87
N ASP A 134 16.35 -21.47 -0.91
CA ASP A 134 15.58 -21.68 -2.15
C ASP A 134 15.36 -20.37 -2.93
N LEU A 135 15.30 -19.23 -2.22
CA LEU A 135 15.12 -17.89 -2.80
C LEU A 135 16.43 -17.10 -2.93
N SER A 136 17.58 -17.69 -2.59
CA SER A 136 18.88 -17.01 -2.61
C SER A 136 19.33 -16.58 -4.01
N ASP A 137 18.72 -17.14 -5.05
CA ASP A 137 18.97 -16.83 -6.46
C ASP A 137 18.27 -15.53 -6.92
N VAL A 138 17.21 -15.10 -6.24
CA VAL A 138 16.44 -13.88 -6.57
C VAL A 138 16.45 -12.82 -5.46
N ALA A 139 16.83 -13.18 -4.23
CA ALA A 139 16.75 -12.31 -3.07
C ALA A 139 18.09 -12.08 -2.34
N LYS A 140 18.10 -11.01 -1.55
CA LYS A 140 19.05 -10.72 -0.47
C LYS A 140 18.30 -10.78 0.86
N VAL A 141 18.97 -11.28 1.89
CA VAL A 141 18.40 -11.33 3.24
C VAL A 141 18.53 -9.97 3.89
N ASP A 142 17.41 -9.33 4.22
CA ASP A 142 17.40 -8.11 5.04
C ASP A 142 17.38 -8.47 6.54
N VAL A 143 16.48 -9.40 6.92
CA VAL A 143 16.34 -9.87 8.30
C VAL A 143 16.33 -11.39 8.30
N ALA A 144 17.36 -11.99 8.89
CA ALA A 144 17.43 -13.44 9.08
C ALA A 144 16.26 -13.96 9.94
N PRO A 145 15.92 -15.26 9.87
CA PRO A 145 14.81 -15.83 10.64
C PRO A 145 14.93 -15.46 12.12
N LYS A 146 13.98 -14.64 12.61
CA LYS A 146 13.99 -14.14 13.98
C LYS A 146 12.64 -14.37 14.63
N ALA A 147 12.68 -14.95 15.84
CA ALA A 147 11.49 -15.11 16.65
C ALA A 147 10.98 -13.75 17.16
N MET A 148 9.71 -13.45 16.89
CA MET A 148 8.96 -12.32 17.43
C MET A 148 7.70 -12.87 18.11
N GLY A 149 7.72 -12.96 19.43
CA GLY A 149 6.60 -13.49 20.22
C GLY A 149 6.27 -14.95 19.87
N ARG A 150 5.09 -15.15 19.26
CA ARG A 150 4.55 -16.45 18.83
C ARG A 150 4.77 -16.72 17.33
N ALA A 151 5.66 -15.97 16.70
CA ALA A 151 5.99 -16.12 15.29
C ALA A 151 7.50 -16.10 15.06
N ILE A 152 7.95 -16.65 13.95
CA ILE A 152 9.29 -16.42 13.41
C ILE A 152 9.11 -15.78 12.04
N THR A 153 9.83 -14.68 11.80
CA THR A 153 9.73 -13.88 10.59
C THR A 153 11.08 -13.80 9.89
N LEU A 154 11.05 -13.86 8.56
CA LEU A 154 12.17 -13.68 7.62
C LEU A 154 11.81 -12.54 6.67
N VAL A 155 12.70 -11.57 6.47
CA VAL A 155 12.48 -10.48 5.50
C VAL A 155 13.51 -10.57 4.39
N LEU A 156 13.02 -10.65 3.16
CA LEU A 156 13.79 -10.76 1.93
C LEU A 156 13.58 -9.51 1.07
N SER A 157 14.69 -8.99 0.56
CA SER A 157 14.72 -7.90 -0.43
C SER A 157 15.09 -8.45 -1.81
N PRO A 158 14.52 -7.91 -2.89
CA PRO A 158 14.81 -8.37 -4.24
C PRO A 158 16.24 -8.00 -4.66
N ASP A 159 16.98 -8.96 -5.19
CA ASP A 159 18.32 -8.74 -5.73
C ASP A 159 18.21 -8.30 -7.20
N LYS A 160 18.25 -6.99 -7.45
CA LYS A 160 18.09 -6.42 -8.80
C LYS A 160 19.07 -7.02 -9.81
N ASP A 161 20.30 -7.31 -9.41
CA ASP A 161 21.34 -7.81 -10.31
C ASP A 161 21.08 -9.27 -10.71
N LYS A 162 20.74 -10.12 -9.72
CA LYS A 162 20.40 -11.52 -9.99
C LYS A 162 19.07 -11.66 -10.73
N ILE A 163 18.06 -10.87 -10.35
CA ILE A 163 16.77 -10.84 -11.04
C ILE A 163 16.95 -10.41 -12.49
N LYS A 164 17.79 -9.39 -12.77
CA LYS A 164 18.08 -8.98 -14.15
C LYS A 164 18.78 -10.09 -14.94
N ALA A 165 19.72 -10.81 -14.34
CA ALA A 165 20.37 -11.95 -14.99
C ALA A 165 19.39 -13.11 -15.27
N ILE A 166 18.44 -13.36 -14.38
CA ILE A 166 17.40 -14.38 -14.54
C ILE A 166 16.38 -13.93 -15.59
N LYS A 167 15.87 -12.70 -15.52
CA LYS A 167 14.95 -12.13 -16.53
C LYS A 167 15.58 -12.11 -17.92
N ALA A 168 16.86 -11.74 -18.05
CA ALA A 168 17.56 -11.79 -19.33
C ALA A 168 17.68 -13.21 -19.91
N LYS A 169 17.70 -14.25 -19.05
CA LYS A 169 17.65 -15.66 -19.48
C LYS A 169 16.22 -16.12 -19.83
N LEU A 170 15.22 -15.60 -19.12
CA LEU A 170 13.80 -15.94 -19.32
C LEU A 170 13.14 -15.17 -20.46
N GLU A 171 13.60 -13.96 -20.81
CA GLU A 171 13.06 -13.16 -21.93
C GLU A 171 13.33 -13.78 -23.32
N LEU A 172 14.05 -14.90 -23.39
CA LEU A 172 14.12 -15.77 -24.56
C LEU A 172 12.81 -16.56 -24.80
N ASP A 173 11.98 -16.74 -23.78
CA ASP A 173 10.65 -17.37 -23.85
C ASP A 173 9.58 -16.30 -23.59
N GLY A 174 8.95 -15.82 -24.67
CA GLY A 174 8.15 -14.60 -24.67
C GLY A 174 6.94 -14.57 -23.71
N LYS A 175 6.79 -13.40 -23.06
CA LYS A 175 5.59 -12.77 -22.42
C LYS A 175 4.85 -13.50 -21.28
N ALA A 176 4.83 -12.87 -20.10
CA ALA A 176 3.64 -12.60 -19.25
C ALA A 176 4.05 -11.92 -17.91
N HIS A 177 3.05 -11.39 -17.19
CA HIS A 177 3.01 -11.15 -15.73
C HIS A 177 3.17 -9.70 -15.19
N GLU A 178 2.33 -8.76 -15.64
CA GLU A 178 1.88 -7.65 -14.76
C GLU A 178 0.45 -7.92 -14.23
N ASP A 179 -0.47 -8.40 -15.08
CA ASP A 179 -1.88 -8.67 -14.68
C ASP A 179 -2.06 -9.80 -13.63
N ASP A 180 -1.08 -10.71 -13.49
CA ASP A 180 -1.16 -11.81 -12.51
C ASP A 180 -0.76 -11.41 -11.10
N LEU A 181 -0.09 -10.26 -10.92
CA LEU A 181 0.40 -9.85 -9.60
C LEU A 181 -0.74 -9.34 -8.72
N GLU A 182 -1.66 -8.54 -9.27
CA GLU A 182 -2.81 -8.01 -8.54
C GLU A 182 -3.74 -9.14 -8.04
N ALA A 183 -3.98 -10.16 -8.89
CA ALA A 183 -4.72 -11.35 -8.48
C ALA A 183 -3.99 -12.15 -7.37
N LEU A 184 -2.66 -12.23 -7.45
CA LEU A 184 -1.84 -12.88 -6.42
C LEU A 184 -1.88 -12.13 -5.10
N GLU A 185 -1.85 -10.80 -5.13
CA GLU A 185 -1.97 -9.93 -3.95
C GLU A 185 -3.33 -10.12 -3.28
N ALA A 186 -4.41 -10.11 -4.05
CA ALA A 186 -5.75 -10.37 -3.53
C ALA A 186 -5.86 -11.76 -2.89
N GLN A 187 -5.26 -12.78 -3.51
CA GLN A 187 -5.25 -14.14 -2.96
C GLN A 187 -4.48 -14.24 -1.63
N VAL A 188 -3.31 -13.59 -1.54
CA VAL A 188 -2.49 -13.58 -0.32
C VAL A 188 -3.18 -12.76 0.79
N ALA A 189 -3.79 -11.62 0.45
CA ALA A 189 -4.54 -10.82 1.40
C ALA A 189 -5.74 -11.58 1.98
N ALA A 190 -6.56 -12.21 1.12
CA ALA A 190 -7.70 -13.02 1.56
C ALA A 190 -7.28 -14.20 2.44
N GLN A 191 -6.13 -14.83 2.15
CA GLN A 191 -5.57 -15.85 3.03
C GLN A 191 -5.16 -15.25 4.39
N ASN A 192 -4.45 -14.14 4.40
CA ASN A 192 -3.97 -13.53 5.65
C ASN A 192 -5.16 -13.11 6.53
N GLU A 193 -6.25 -12.61 5.94
CA GLU A 193 -7.50 -12.28 6.67
C GLU A 193 -8.22 -13.53 7.21
N ALA A 194 -8.21 -14.64 6.47
CA ALA A 194 -8.72 -15.92 6.99
C ALA A 194 -7.84 -16.45 8.13
N ASP A 195 -6.52 -16.25 8.02
CA ASP A 195 -5.57 -16.55 9.08
C ASP A 195 -5.82 -15.65 10.32
N ASP A 196 -6.09 -14.37 10.16
CA ASP A 196 -6.38 -13.49 11.32
C ASP A 196 -7.70 -13.89 12.02
N ARG A 197 -8.79 -14.11 11.28
CA ARG A 197 -10.11 -14.46 11.85
C ARG A 197 -10.09 -15.75 12.68
N GLU A 198 -9.43 -16.78 12.18
CA GLU A 198 -9.33 -18.05 12.90
C GLU A 198 -8.35 -17.97 14.09
N ASP A 199 -7.39 -17.04 14.10
CA ASP A 199 -6.53 -16.82 15.28
C ASP A 199 -7.29 -16.14 16.41
N GLU A 200 -8.23 -15.24 16.09
CA GLU A 200 -9.16 -14.68 17.07
C GLU A 200 -10.07 -15.77 17.71
N ILE A 201 -10.52 -16.74 16.90
CA ILE A 201 -11.33 -17.88 17.37
C ILE A 201 -10.52 -18.74 18.33
N ASP A 202 -9.32 -19.17 17.94
CA ASP A 202 -8.44 -20.00 18.77
C ASP A 202 -8.09 -19.30 20.10
N GLU A 203 -7.83 -18.00 20.06
CA GLU A 203 -7.57 -17.22 21.27
C GLU A 203 -8.80 -17.20 22.18
N TYR A 204 -10.00 -16.97 21.64
CA TYR A 204 -11.24 -16.99 22.41
C TYR A 204 -11.54 -18.36 23.02
N GLU A 205 -11.30 -19.46 22.28
CA GLU A 205 -11.49 -20.82 22.79
C GLU A 205 -10.52 -21.17 23.92
N GLY A 206 -9.29 -20.66 23.85
CA GLY A 206 -8.23 -20.85 24.84
C GLY A 206 -8.41 -20.08 26.16
N LEU A 207 -9.38 -19.15 26.22
CA LEU A 207 -9.70 -18.40 27.43
C LEU A 207 -10.52 -19.24 28.43
N SER A 208 -10.38 -18.94 29.71
CA SER A 208 -11.27 -19.46 30.74
C SER A 208 -12.71 -18.94 30.56
N GLU A 209 -13.69 -19.65 31.12
CA GLU A 209 -15.10 -19.25 31.07
C GLU A 209 -15.33 -17.83 31.65
N GLN A 210 -14.53 -17.41 32.63
CA GLN A 210 -14.59 -16.05 33.20
C GLN A 210 -14.08 -15.00 32.21
N GLU A 211 -12.94 -15.24 31.56
CA GLU A 211 -12.36 -14.36 30.54
C GLU A 211 -13.25 -14.26 29.29
N LYS A 212 -13.88 -15.36 28.87
CA LYS A 212 -14.90 -15.37 27.80
C LYS A 212 -16.09 -14.48 28.15
N MET A 213 -16.56 -14.53 29.41
CA MET A 213 -17.65 -13.68 29.90
C MET A 213 -17.28 -12.19 29.91
N GLU A 214 -16.04 -11.85 30.25
CA GLU A 214 -15.53 -10.47 30.24
C GLU A 214 -15.38 -9.92 28.81
N LYS A 215 -14.74 -10.66 27.88
CA LYS A 215 -14.68 -10.27 26.45
C LYS A 215 -16.09 -10.04 25.88
N LYS A 216 -17.05 -10.92 26.21
CA LYS A 216 -18.46 -10.80 25.76
C LYS A 216 -19.20 -9.60 26.38
N LYS A 217 -18.82 -9.17 27.58
CA LYS A 217 -19.32 -7.93 28.22
C LYS A 217 -18.70 -6.69 27.55
N GLU A 218 -17.41 -6.71 27.23
CA GLU A 218 -16.73 -5.62 26.52
C GLU A 218 -17.29 -5.42 25.11
N GLU A 219 -17.47 -6.48 24.32
CA GLU A 219 -18.08 -6.37 22.98
C GLU A 219 -19.51 -5.80 23.03
N LYS A 220 -20.31 -6.22 24.02
CA LYS A 220 -21.67 -5.66 24.23
C LYS A 220 -21.62 -4.18 24.64
N LYS A 221 -20.58 -3.75 25.34
CA LYS A 221 -20.37 -2.35 25.73
C LYS A 221 -19.89 -1.51 24.55
N ALA A 222 -19.05 -2.06 23.67
CA ALA A 222 -18.59 -1.38 22.45
C ALA A 222 -19.70 -1.23 21.39
N LYS A 223 -20.61 -2.20 21.27
CA LYS A 223 -21.77 -2.13 20.36
C LYS A 223 -22.90 -1.22 20.88
N ARG A 224 -22.92 -0.94 22.19
CA ARG A 224 -23.74 0.14 22.75
C ARG A 224 -22.96 1.43 22.54
N GLY A 225 -23.25 2.15 21.45
CA GLY A 225 -22.75 3.50 21.23
C GLY A 225 -23.02 4.43 22.43
N PRO A 226 -22.45 5.65 22.46
CA PRO A 226 -22.68 6.59 23.55
C PRO A 226 -24.18 6.68 23.82
N LYS A 227 -24.58 6.59 25.09
CA LYS A 227 -25.98 6.87 25.44
C LYS A 227 -26.28 8.27 24.92
N ASP A 228 -27.25 8.37 24.02
CA ASP A 228 -27.87 9.65 23.67
C ASP A 228 -28.49 10.18 24.98
N ASP A 229 -27.76 11.04 25.69
CA ASP A 229 -28.22 11.74 26.89
C ASP A 229 -29.22 12.85 26.50
N ARG A 230 -30.24 12.51 25.71
CA ARG A 230 -31.37 13.40 25.38
C ARG A 230 -32.38 13.52 26.53
N ALA A 231 -31.92 13.32 27.76
CA ALA A 231 -32.76 13.41 28.97
C ALA A 231 -32.39 14.61 29.84
N ASN A 232 -31.72 15.63 29.29
CA ASN A 232 -31.55 16.91 29.99
C ASN A 232 -31.54 18.06 28.99
N ASN A 233 -32.67 18.28 28.32
CA ASN A 233 -32.93 19.51 27.58
C ASN A 233 -33.71 20.45 28.51
N PRO A 234 -33.15 21.55 29.03
CA PRO A 234 -33.77 22.38 30.06
C PRO A 234 -34.83 23.34 29.49
N VAL A 235 -35.59 22.93 28.48
CA VAL A 235 -36.53 23.80 27.76
C VAL A 235 -38.01 23.40 27.95
N ASP A 236 -38.29 22.36 28.72
CA ASP A 236 -39.66 21.90 28.98
C ASP A 236 -40.24 22.36 30.34
N ASP A 237 -39.50 23.13 31.14
CA ASP A 237 -39.96 23.67 32.44
C ASP A 237 -40.53 25.12 32.37
N GLU A 238 -40.47 25.81 31.22
CA GLU A 238 -41.01 27.18 31.08
C GLU A 238 -42.42 27.26 30.46
N VAL A 239 -43.06 26.14 30.13
CA VAL A 239 -44.39 26.12 29.50
C VAL A 239 -45.51 25.63 30.43
N ALA A 240 -45.19 25.22 31.66
CA ALA A 240 -46.17 24.74 32.63
C ALA A 240 -46.71 25.85 33.57
N ASP A 241 -46.08 27.03 33.62
CA ASP A 241 -46.47 28.15 34.51
C ASP A 241 -47.30 29.25 33.82
N LEU A 242 -47.70 29.05 32.54
CA LEU A 242 -48.42 30.07 31.75
C LEU A 242 -49.85 29.67 31.36
N LEU A 243 -50.39 28.56 31.89
CA LEU A 243 -51.78 28.13 31.69
C LEU A 243 -52.47 27.78 33.02
N GLY A 244 -52.21 28.60 34.04
CA GLY A 244 -52.76 28.45 35.39
C GLY A 244 -53.24 29.74 36.02
N GLU A 245 -53.69 30.72 35.22
CA GLU A 245 -54.51 31.85 35.69
C GLU A 245 -55.15 32.52 34.46
N ILE A 246 -56.42 32.17 34.20
CA ILE A 246 -57.58 32.96 33.71
C ILE A 246 -58.73 31.97 33.47
#